data_AF-A0A349B9Y7-F1
#
_entry.id   AF-A0A349B9Y7-F1
#
_cell.length_a   1.000
_cell.length_b   1.000
_cell.length_c   1.000
_cell.angle_alpha   90.00
_cell.angle_beta   90.00
_cell.angle_gamma   90.00
#
_symmetry.space_group_name_H-M   'P 1'
#
loop_
_entity.id
_entity.type
_entity.pdbx_description
1 polymer ?
#
loop_
_entity_poly.entity_id
_entity_poly.type
_entity_poly.pdbx_seq_one_letter_code
_entity_poly.pdbx_strand_id
1 'polypeptide(L)'
;MADLPALPGAVGLTHLRVYDSVAPDGLAGGTPHLHTVCTEAYWVVAGQGRVQTISGDGFAETPLDPGALVWFTPGTIHRLVNDSGDLEILVVMANTGLPEAGDMVVLDHPDVLADRDRYRSMAILPDGATTTAGDRDPAHARRDRAVVAFNEIRRPLESGDRSPLDRLLDQAAALVSVHHDTWRSRWELGAKAAADRTDEQLHAIARADASHLRQASVHHHSPPGTERNLGCCGTLGTYVTPR
;
A
#
# COMPACT_ATOMS: atom_id res chain seq x y z
N MET A 1 -10.85 26.00 5.45
CA MET A 1 -11.38 25.27 4.27
C MET A 1 -12.31 24.21 4.82
N ALA A 2 -13.51 24.04 4.27
CA ALA A 2 -14.39 22.96 4.71
C ALA A 2 -13.75 21.61 4.36
N ASP A 3 -13.64 20.70 5.33
CA ASP A 3 -13.11 19.37 5.11
C ASP A 3 -14.00 18.63 4.10
N LEU A 4 -13.37 18.10 3.04
CA LEU A 4 -14.07 17.26 2.06
C LEU A 4 -14.55 15.98 2.76
N PRO A 5 -15.74 15.46 2.45
CA PRO A 5 -16.14 14.16 2.95
C PRO A 5 -15.15 13.10 2.46
N ALA A 6 -14.87 12.13 3.33
CA ALA A 6 -14.04 11.00 2.97
C ALA A 6 -14.64 10.23 1.77
N LEU A 7 -13.76 9.59 1.00
CA LEU A 7 -14.17 8.61 -0.01
C LEU A 7 -15.01 7.48 0.64
N PRO A 8 -15.79 6.71 -0.15
CA PRO A 8 -16.58 5.61 0.35
C PRO A 8 -15.79 4.67 1.27
N GLY A 9 -16.31 4.39 2.47
CA GLY A 9 -15.63 3.54 3.46
C GLY A 9 -14.31 4.11 4.02
N ALA A 10 -13.97 5.37 3.75
CA ALA A 10 -12.67 5.97 4.05
C ALA A 10 -11.50 5.15 3.46
N VAL A 11 -11.62 4.80 2.18
CA VAL A 11 -10.53 4.20 1.38
C VAL A 11 -9.65 5.26 0.72
N GLY A 12 -8.36 4.96 0.57
CA GLY A 12 -7.43 5.75 -0.20
C GLY A 12 -7.44 5.31 -1.65
N LEU A 13 -7.29 6.26 -2.58
CA LEU A 13 -7.11 5.98 -4.00
C LEU A 13 -5.79 6.55 -4.48
N THR A 14 -5.01 5.71 -5.15
CA THR A 14 -3.73 6.12 -5.74
C THR A 14 -3.64 5.61 -7.15
N HIS A 15 -3.44 6.53 -8.10
CA HIS A 15 -2.98 6.14 -9.43
C HIS A 15 -1.50 5.76 -9.32
N LEU A 16 -1.14 4.55 -9.71
CA LEU A 16 0.20 4.00 -9.64
C LEU A 16 0.72 3.75 -11.07
N ARG A 17 1.95 4.18 -11.34
CA ARG A 17 2.75 3.70 -12.47
C ARG A 17 3.90 2.89 -11.93
N VAL A 18 3.92 1.60 -12.20
CA VAL A 18 4.92 0.68 -11.64
C VAL A 18 6.31 1.04 -12.16
N TYR A 19 7.33 0.91 -11.32
CA TYR A 19 8.70 1.13 -11.77
C TYR A 19 9.05 0.22 -12.95
N ASP A 20 9.74 0.79 -13.94
CA ASP A 20 10.26 0.13 -15.14
C ASP A 20 11.77 -0.18 -15.03
N SER A 21 12.43 0.33 -14.00
CA SER A 21 13.84 0.06 -13.72
C SER A 21 14.04 -1.37 -13.22
N VAL A 22 15.14 -1.99 -13.67
CA VAL A 22 15.49 -3.38 -13.35
C VAL A 22 16.07 -3.48 -11.94
N ALA A 23 15.59 -4.45 -11.16
CA ALA A 23 16.09 -4.81 -9.85
C ALA A 23 17.23 -5.87 -9.94
N PRO A 24 17.94 -6.20 -8.85
CA PRO A 24 19.12 -7.07 -8.89
C PRO A 24 18.85 -8.51 -9.35
N ASP A 25 17.59 -8.95 -9.34
CA ASP A 25 17.17 -10.26 -9.84
C ASP A 25 16.80 -10.26 -11.34
N GLY A 26 17.04 -9.14 -12.04
CA GLY A 26 16.82 -9.01 -13.48
C GLY A 26 15.39 -8.65 -13.87
N LEU A 27 14.49 -8.44 -12.90
CA LEU A 27 13.09 -8.07 -13.15
C LEU A 27 12.87 -6.58 -12.92
N ALA A 28 12.14 -5.93 -13.83
CA ALA A 28 11.66 -4.56 -13.64
C ALA A 28 10.46 -4.54 -12.69
N GLY A 29 10.43 -3.63 -11.72
CA GLY A 29 9.30 -3.55 -10.82
C GLY A 29 9.53 -2.85 -9.49
N GLY A 30 8.59 -3.07 -8.58
CA GLY A 30 8.49 -2.40 -7.29
C GLY A 30 9.28 -3.04 -6.16
N THR A 31 9.26 -2.35 -5.02
CA THR A 31 9.80 -2.75 -3.71
C THR A 31 8.88 -3.77 -3.06
N PRO A 32 9.34 -4.99 -2.73
CA PRO A 32 8.57 -5.93 -1.92
C PRO A 32 8.24 -5.37 -0.53
N HIS A 33 6.97 -5.46 -0.12
CA HIS A 33 6.50 -5.01 1.18
C HIS A 33 5.21 -5.73 1.59
N LEU A 34 4.75 -5.49 2.82
CA LEU A 34 3.46 -5.95 3.32
C LEU A 34 2.73 -4.82 4.05
N HIS A 35 1.41 -4.98 4.17
CA HIS A 35 0.56 -4.18 5.06
C HIS A 35 0.23 -4.99 6.31
N THR A 36 0.11 -4.33 7.46
CA THR A 36 -0.09 -5.00 8.77
C THR A 36 -1.53 -4.95 9.27
N VAL A 37 -2.30 -3.95 8.84
CA VAL A 37 -3.71 -3.76 9.20
C VAL A 37 -4.58 -3.26 8.03
N CYS A 38 -3.99 -2.91 6.88
CA CYS A 38 -4.77 -2.53 5.69
C CYS A 38 -4.86 -3.68 4.66
N THR A 39 -6.06 -3.85 4.11
CA THR A 39 -6.27 -4.55 2.84
C THR A 39 -5.98 -3.59 1.70
N GLU A 40 -5.37 -4.10 0.64
CA GLU A 40 -5.08 -3.35 -0.59
C GLU A 40 -5.65 -4.10 -1.80
N ALA A 41 -6.13 -3.34 -2.78
CA ALA A 41 -6.62 -3.87 -4.05
C ALA A 41 -6.03 -3.10 -5.23
N TYR A 42 -5.74 -3.82 -6.30
CA TYR A 42 -5.24 -3.34 -7.57
C TYR A 42 -6.31 -3.52 -8.63
N TRP A 43 -6.65 -2.44 -9.32
CA TRP A 43 -7.37 -2.48 -10.57
C TRP A 43 -6.44 -2.04 -11.70
N VAL A 44 -6.12 -2.94 -12.61
CA VAL A 44 -5.17 -2.65 -13.70
C VAL A 44 -5.84 -1.75 -14.74
N VAL A 45 -5.21 -0.61 -15.02
CA VAL A 45 -5.70 0.40 -15.97
C VAL A 45 -5.11 0.16 -17.36
N ALA A 46 -3.80 -0.05 -17.45
CA ALA A 46 -3.07 -0.21 -18.70
C ALA A 46 -1.76 -0.98 -18.48
N GLY A 47 -1.11 -1.38 -19.58
CA GLY A 47 0.12 -2.18 -19.56
C GLY A 47 -0.10 -3.63 -19.13
N GLN A 48 0.99 -4.37 -18.93
CA GLN A 48 0.99 -5.77 -18.55
C GLN A 48 2.11 -6.09 -17.56
N GLY A 49 1.83 -7.01 -16.64
CA GLY A 49 2.82 -7.50 -15.71
C GLY A 49 2.28 -8.62 -14.84
N ARG A 50 2.82 -8.72 -13.63
CA ARG A 50 2.32 -9.65 -12.61
C ARG A 50 2.57 -9.12 -11.20
N VAL A 51 1.75 -9.57 -10.26
CA VAL A 51 2.06 -9.43 -8.84
C VAL A 51 2.61 -10.75 -8.31
N GLN A 52 3.79 -10.68 -7.70
CA GLN A 52 4.37 -11.75 -6.92
C GLN A 52 3.90 -11.62 -5.49
N THR A 53 3.36 -12.67 -4.89
CA THR A 53 2.92 -12.68 -3.48
C THR A 53 3.58 -13.80 -2.70
N ILE A 54 3.81 -13.55 -1.41
CA ILE A 54 4.12 -14.58 -0.41
C ILE A 54 3.10 -14.42 0.72
N SER A 55 2.33 -15.47 0.96
CA SER A 55 1.27 -15.51 1.98
C SER A 55 1.34 -16.81 2.80
N GLY A 56 0.30 -17.04 3.61
CA GLY A 56 0.08 -18.32 4.27
C GLY A 56 0.05 -19.52 3.32
N ASP A 57 -0.27 -19.31 2.05
CA ASP A 57 -0.35 -20.36 1.02
C ASP A 57 0.97 -20.57 0.26
N GLY A 58 2.02 -19.81 0.59
CA GLY A 58 3.32 -19.84 -0.07
C GLY A 58 3.48 -18.74 -1.13
N PHE A 59 4.38 -18.98 -2.09
CA PHE A 59 4.67 -18.06 -3.18
C PHE A 59 3.71 -18.27 -4.37
N ALA A 60 3.19 -17.19 -4.93
CA ALA A 60 2.39 -17.22 -6.15
C ALA A 60 2.70 -16.02 -7.06
N GLU A 61 2.45 -16.18 -8.35
CA GLU A 61 2.45 -15.08 -9.32
C GLU A 61 1.08 -14.98 -9.97
N THR A 62 0.49 -13.79 -9.94
CA THR A 62 -0.82 -13.52 -10.56
C THR A 62 -0.63 -12.55 -11.72
N PRO A 63 -1.02 -12.91 -12.96
CA PRO A 63 -0.96 -12.02 -14.11
C PRO A 63 -1.80 -10.75 -13.91
N LEU A 64 -1.33 -9.64 -14.47
CA LEU A 64 -1.97 -8.33 -14.41
C LEU A 64 -2.16 -7.80 -15.84
N ASP A 65 -3.33 -8.07 -16.40
CA ASP A 65 -3.81 -7.50 -17.67
C ASP A 65 -4.83 -6.37 -17.40
N PRO A 66 -5.04 -5.43 -18.33
CA PRO A 66 -6.03 -4.36 -18.15
C PRO A 66 -7.42 -4.90 -17.76
N GLY A 67 -7.99 -4.34 -16.69
CA GLY A 67 -9.25 -4.80 -16.09
C GLY A 67 -9.10 -5.92 -15.05
N ALA A 68 -7.90 -6.46 -14.82
CA ALA A 68 -7.68 -7.40 -13.72
C ALA A 68 -7.87 -6.71 -12.36
N LEU A 69 -8.53 -7.43 -11.45
CA LEU A 69 -8.70 -7.07 -10.05
C LEU A 69 -8.00 -8.10 -9.17
N VAL A 70 -7.04 -7.66 -8.37
CA VAL A 70 -6.37 -8.48 -7.36
C VAL A 70 -6.41 -7.73 -6.04
N TRP A 71 -6.67 -8.42 -4.93
CA TRP A 71 -6.59 -7.83 -3.61
C TRP A 71 -5.89 -8.78 -2.65
N PHE A 72 -5.31 -8.22 -1.60
CA PHE A 72 -4.63 -8.99 -0.59
C PHE A 72 -4.81 -8.38 0.79
N THR A 73 -4.86 -9.26 1.79
CA THR A 73 -5.11 -8.92 3.19
C THR A 73 -3.79 -8.69 3.93
N PRO A 74 -3.85 -8.10 5.14
CA PRO A 74 -2.68 -7.92 5.97
C PRO A 74 -1.82 -9.18 6.12
N GLY A 75 -0.50 -8.98 6.17
CA GLY A 75 0.50 -10.04 6.22
C GLY A 75 0.90 -10.63 4.86
N THR A 76 0.23 -10.23 3.77
CA THR A 76 0.64 -10.64 2.41
C THR A 76 1.81 -9.79 1.94
N ILE A 77 2.97 -10.42 1.77
CA ILE A 77 4.10 -9.79 1.09
C ILE A 77 3.76 -9.74 -0.39
N HIS A 78 3.95 -8.60 -1.04
CA HIS A 78 3.68 -8.48 -2.46
C HIS A 78 4.71 -7.58 -3.16
N ARG A 79 4.90 -7.84 -4.45
CA ARG A 79 5.79 -7.10 -5.35
C ARG A 79 5.20 -7.08 -6.74
N LEU A 80 5.09 -5.89 -7.33
CA LEU A 80 4.72 -5.74 -8.74
C LEU A 80 5.94 -5.92 -9.64
N VAL A 81 5.78 -6.69 -10.72
CA VAL A 81 6.73 -6.84 -11.83
C VAL A 81 6.09 -6.22 -13.07
N ASN A 82 6.82 -5.31 -13.72
CA ASN A 82 6.38 -4.55 -14.88
C ASN A 82 6.95 -5.18 -16.15
N ASP A 83 6.17 -6.03 -16.82
CA ASP A 83 6.65 -6.79 -17.98
C ASP A 83 6.60 -5.97 -19.28
N SER A 84 5.63 -5.06 -19.41
CA SER A 84 5.48 -4.19 -20.59
C SER A 84 6.26 -2.87 -20.50
N GLY A 85 6.67 -2.46 -19.29
CA GLY A 85 7.33 -1.18 -19.02
C GLY A 85 6.35 -0.02 -18.75
N ASP A 86 5.06 -0.20 -19.02
CA ASP A 86 4.03 0.84 -18.91
C ASP A 86 2.83 0.43 -18.03
N LEU A 87 3.03 -0.51 -17.09
CA LEU A 87 1.98 -0.96 -16.17
C LEU A 87 1.42 0.18 -15.29
N GLU A 88 0.13 0.48 -15.49
CA GLU A 88 -0.64 1.47 -14.73
C GLU A 88 -1.76 0.79 -13.92
N ILE A 89 -1.90 1.15 -12.64
CA ILE A 89 -2.83 0.53 -11.69
C ILE A 89 -3.55 1.62 -10.90
N LEU A 90 -4.85 1.46 -10.67
CA LEU A 90 -5.56 2.17 -9.61
C LEU A 90 -5.51 1.31 -8.34
N VAL A 91 -4.83 1.82 -7.33
CA VAL A 91 -4.72 1.21 -6.02
C VAL A 91 -5.85 1.71 -5.13
N VAL A 92 -6.58 0.78 -4.51
CA VAL A 92 -7.58 1.04 -3.48
C VAL A 92 -7.05 0.52 -2.15
N MET A 93 -6.94 1.40 -1.17
CA MET A 93 -6.32 1.08 0.11
C MET A 93 -7.30 1.27 1.25
N ALA A 94 -7.47 0.27 2.11
CA ALA A 94 -8.26 0.43 3.32
C ALA A 94 -7.66 1.47 4.28
N ASN A 95 -8.51 2.13 5.07
CA ASN A 95 -8.07 3.05 6.14
C ASN A 95 -7.17 4.21 5.65
N THR A 96 -7.59 4.93 4.60
CA THR A 96 -6.86 6.01 3.90
C THR A 96 -5.80 6.69 4.74
N GLY A 97 -4.49 6.60 4.47
CA GLY A 97 -3.50 7.33 5.27
C GLY A 97 -2.88 6.53 6.43
N LEU A 98 -3.28 5.27 6.66
CA LEU A 98 -2.54 4.35 7.53
C LEU A 98 -1.21 3.86 6.91
N PRO A 99 -1.12 3.54 5.60
CA PRO A 99 0.16 3.21 4.97
C PRO A 99 1.24 4.25 5.26
N GLU A 100 0.90 5.52 5.06
CA GLU A 100 1.77 6.68 5.30
C GLU A 100 2.07 6.89 6.79
N ALA A 101 1.23 6.35 7.67
CA ALA A 101 1.42 6.32 9.12
C ALA A 101 2.20 5.09 9.61
N GLY A 102 2.80 4.31 8.71
CA GLY A 102 3.71 3.20 9.05
C GLY A 102 3.10 1.80 8.97
N ASP A 103 1.87 1.64 8.47
CA ASP A 103 1.25 0.31 8.29
C ASP A 103 1.98 -0.56 7.26
N MET A 104 2.68 0.10 6.33
CA MET A 104 3.46 -0.55 5.29
C MET A 104 4.86 -0.90 5.80
N VAL A 105 5.24 -2.18 5.75
CA VAL A 105 6.57 -2.67 6.12
C VAL A 105 7.33 -3.12 4.87
N VAL A 106 8.41 -2.41 4.55
CA VAL A 106 9.35 -2.78 3.48
C VAL A 106 10.24 -3.91 3.94
N LEU A 107 10.44 -4.92 3.10
CA LEU A 107 11.30 -6.05 3.44
C LEU A 107 12.76 -5.60 3.53
N ASP A 108 13.51 -6.16 4.47
CA ASP A 108 14.95 -6.01 4.60
C ASP A 108 15.54 -7.19 5.39
N HIS A 109 16.85 -7.18 5.59
CA HIS A 109 17.56 -8.16 6.42
C HIS A 109 16.97 -8.18 7.85
N PRO A 110 16.87 -9.36 8.50
CA PRO A 110 16.32 -9.48 9.85
C PRO A 110 16.95 -8.54 10.88
N ASP A 111 18.26 -8.31 10.83
CA ASP A 111 18.94 -7.39 11.76
C ASP A 111 18.54 -5.92 11.58
N VAL A 112 18.05 -5.54 10.41
CA VAL A 112 17.52 -4.19 10.14
C VAL A 112 16.10 -4.09 10.66
N LEU A 113 15.27 -5.13 10.45
CA LEU A 113 13.90 -5.17 10.98
C LEU A 113 13.85 -5.27 12.51
N ALA A 114 14.88 -5.83 13.14
CA ALA A 114 15.01 -5.90 14.59
C ALA A 114 15.34 -4.55 15.27
N ASP A 115 15.75 -3.53 14.50
CA ASP A 115 16.19 -2.23 15.01
C ASP A 115 15.40 -1.11 14.34
N ARG A 116 14.58 -0.40 15.13
CA ARG A 116 13.65 0.62 14.62
C ARG A 116 14.35 1.78 13.93
N ASP A 117 15.51 2.21 14.42
CA ASP A 117 16.22 3.36 13.87
C ASP A 117 16.92 2.97 12.56
N ARG A 118 17.52 1.77 12.53
CA ARG A 118 18.09 1.21 11.30
C ARG A 118 17.02 0.97 10.25
N TYR A 119 15.86 0.43 10.64
CA TYR A 119 14.73 0.27 9.73
C TYR A 119 14.26 1.62 9.19
N ARG A 120 14.05 2.61 10.07
CA ARG A 120 13.57 3.94 9.68
C ARG A 120 14.50 4.61 8.67
N SER A 121 15.81 4.57 8.93
CA SER A 121 16.81 5.15 8.01
C SER A 121 16.85 4.48 6.64
N MET A 122 16.49 3.20 6.56
CA MET A 122 16.37 2.46 5.29
C MET A 122 15.04 2.74 4.58
N ALA A 123 13.93 2.77 5.32
CA ALA A 123 12.60 2.82 4.74
C ALA A 123 12.20 4.22 4.26
N ILE A 124 12.66 5.28 4.94
CA ILE A 124 12.32 6.68 4.64
C ILE A 124 13.28 7.22 3.58
N LEU A 125 12.71 7.80 2.51
CA LEU A 125 13.49 8.46 1.47
C LEU A 125 14.01 9.82 1.99
N PRO A 126 15.25 10.21 1.66
CA PRO A 126 15.78 11.52 1.99
C PRO A 126 14.94 12.67 1.41
N ASP A 127 15.03 13.84 2.04
CA ASP A 127 14.47 15.07 1.49
C ASP A 127 15.04 15.34 0.10
N GLY A 128 14.17 15.69 -0.86
CA GLY A 128 14.56 15.87 -2.27
C GLY A 128 14.63 14.58 -3.09
N ALA A 129 14.38 13.41 -2.49
CA ALA A 129 14.24 12.12 -3.17
C ALA A 129 12.85 11.49 -2.96
N THR A 130 11.84 12.33 -2.71
CA THR A 130 10.46 11.90 -2.44
C THR A 130 9.54 11.99 -3.66
N THR A 131 9.95 12.68 -4.72
CA THR A 131 9.15 12.90 -5.93
C THR A 131 9.94 12.64 -7.21
N THR A 132 9.23 12.51 -8.33
CA THR A 132 9.82 12.31 -9.66
C THR A 132 10.61 13.50 -10.19
N ALA A 133 10.53 14.66 -9.53
CA ALA A 133 11.36 15.84 -9.84
C ALA A 133 12.76 15.75 -9.21
N GLY A 134 12.92 14.91 -8.19
CA GLY A 134 14.16 14.70 -7.46
C GLY A 134 14.94 13.46 -7.91
N ASP A 135 15.89 13.06 -7.06
CA ASP A 135 16.70 11.86 -7.26
C ASP A 135 15.88 10.59 -7.00
N ARG A 136 15.95 9.62 -7.91
CA ARG A 136 15.24 8.34 -7.85
C ARG A 136 16.10 7.23 -7.23
N ASP A 137 17.41 7.42 -7.16
CA ASP A 137 18.35 6.40 -6.70
C ASP A 137 18.06 5.91 -5.28
N PRO A 138 17.65 6.76 -4.30
CA PRO A 138 17.25 6.27 -2.99
C PRO A 138 16.05 5.31 -3.02
N ALA A 139 15.06 5.56 -3.90
CA ALA A 139 13.92 4.67 -4.05
C ALA A 139 14.32 3.33 -4.68
N HIS A 140 15.22 3.36 -5.68
CA HIS A 140 15.78 2.14 -6.28
C HIS A 140 16.65 1.35 -5.30
N ALA A 141 17.48 2.01 -4.50
CA ALA A 141 18.32 1.35 -3.49
C ALA A 141 17.47 0.65 -2.42
N ARG A 142 16.38 1.30 -1.95
CA ARG A 142 15.41 0.69 -1.05
C ARG A 142 14.75 -0.54 -1.69
N ARG A 143 14.32 -0.43 -2.95
CA ARG A 143 13.76 -1.56 -3.71
C ARG A 143 14.74 -2.73 -3.78
N ASP A 144 15.98 -2.47 -4.16
CA ASP A 144 16.97 -3.52 -4.43
C ASP A 144 17.25 -4.36 -3.18
N ARG A 145 17.37 -3.72 -2.02
CA ARG A 145 17.49 -4.40 -0.74
C ARG A 145 16.28 -5.29 -0.43
N ALA A 146 15.07 -4.74 -0.63
CA ALA A 146 13.84 -5.48 -0.39
C ALA A 146 13.67 -6.67 -1.36
N VAL A 147 14.14 -6.57 -2.61
CA VAL A 147 14.15 -7.67 -3.58
C VAL A 147 15.11 -8.79 -3.19
N VAL A 148 16.26 -8.46 -2.62
CA VAL A 148 17.18 -9.46 -2.05
C VAL A 148 16.49 -10.20 -0.89
N ALA A 149 15.95 -9.46 0.08
CA ALA A 149 15.24 -10.03 1.24
C ALA A 149 14.01 -10.88 0.83
N PHE A 150 13.25 -10.42 -0.17
CA PHE A 150 12.13 -11.18 -0.73
C PHE A 150 12.58 -12.55 -1.26
N ASN A 151 13.68 -12.60 -2.00
CA ASN A 151 14.21 -13.85 -2.53
C ASN A 151 14.82 -14.77 -1.45
N GLU A 152 15.33 -14.21 -0.36
CA GLU A 152 15.78 -14.97 0.83
C GLU A 152 14.61 -15.64 1.56
N ILE A 153 13.40 -15.09 1.48
CA ILE A 153 12.17 -15.70 2.04
C ILE A 153 11.56 -16.68 1.03
N ARG A 154 11.53 -16.31 -0.25
CA ARG A 154 10.90 -17.10 -1.32
C ARG A 154 11.57 -18.47 -1.50
N ARG A 155 12.91 -18.53 -1.51
CA ARG A 155 13.63 -19.78 -1.80
C ARG A 155 13.38 -20.89 -0.76
N PRO A 156 13.47 -20.65 0.57
CA PRO A 156 13.19 -21.70 1.56
C PRO A 156 11.75 -22.22 1.53
N LEU A 157 10.78 -21.38 1.13
CA LEU A 157 9.39 -21.80 0.98
C LEU A 157 9.20 -22.87 -0.11
N GLU A 158 10.04 -22.88 -1.15
CA GLU A 158 10.02 -23.92 -2.20
C GLU A 158 10.33 -25.33 -1.63
N SER A 159 11.13 -25.40 -0.57
CA SER A 159 11.41 -26.64 0.17
C SER A 159 10.55 -26.83 1.42
N GLY A 160 9.53 -25.97 1.62
CA GLY A 160 8.59 -26.04 2.73
C GLY A 160 9.08 -25.42 4.05
N ASP A 161 10.23 -24.75 4.06
CA ASP A 161 10.71 -24.04 5.25
C ASP A 161 10.06 -22.65 5.34
N ARG A 162 9.16 -22.50 6.32
CA ARG A 162 8.43 -21.25 6.58
C ARG A 162 9.12 -20.34 7.61
N SER A 163 10.19 -20.81 8.25
CA SER A 163 10.85 -20.09 9.36
C SER A 163 11.25 -18.65 9.01
N PRO A 164 11.74 -18.34 7.78
CA PRO A 164 12.06 -16.96 7.40
C PRO A 164 10.82 -16.07 7.29
N LEU A 165 9.71 -16.60 6.75
CA LEU A 165 8.44 -15.87 6.65
C LEU A 165 7.88 -15.56 8.03
N ASP A 166 7.81 -16.57 8.90
CA ASP A 166 7.25 -16.42 10.25
C ASP A 166 8.06 -15.39 11.07
N ARG A 167 9.40 -15.45 10.98
CA ARG A 167 10.28 -14.45 11.60
C ARG A 167 10.01 -13.03 11.08
N LEU A 168 9.86 -12.86 9.76
CA LEU A 168 9.56 -11.55 9.17
C LEU A 168 8.26 -10.99 9.73
N LEU A 169 7.20 -11.81 9.80
CA LEU A 169 5.89 -11.40 10.30
C LEU A 169 5.96 -10.97 11.78
N ASP A 170 6.68 -11.73 12.61
CA ASP A 170 6.90 -11.38 14.03
C ASP A 170 7.67 -10.06 14.16
N GLN A 171 8.72 -9.86 13.37
CA GLN A 171 9.51 -8.63 13.39
C GLN A 171 8.71 -7.44 12.88
N ALA A 172 7.92 -7.60 11.82
CA ALA A 172 7.04 -6.56 11.30
C ALA A 172 6.03 -6.12 12.37
N ALA A 173 5.40 -7.06 13.07
CA ALA A 173 4.47 -6.74 14.16
C ALA A 173 5.16 -5.99 15.31
N ALA A 174 6.34 -6.44 15.74
CA ALA A 174 7.11 -5.79 16.79
C ALA A 174 7.56 -4.37 16.40
N LEU A 175 8.00 -4.19 15.16
CA LEU A 175 8.46 -2.94 14.58
C LEU A 175 7.35 -1.88 14.61
N VAL A 176 6.16 -2.22 14.12
CA VAL A 176 5.06 -1.26 13.97
C VAL A 176 4.20 -1.08 15.21
N SER A 177 4.33 -1.93 16.23
CA SER A 177 3.53 -1.88 17.47
C SER A 177 3.49 -0.51 18.15
N VAL A 178 4.53 0.30 18.00
CA VAL A 178 4.62 1.67 18.54
C VAL A 178 3.58 2.62 17.93
N HIS A 179 3.03 2.30 16.76
CA HIS A 179 2.05 3.14 16.07
C HIS A 179 0.60 2.88 16.48
N HIS A 180 0.35 1.92 17.38
CA HIS A 180 -0.97 1.47 17.78
C HIS A 180 -1.96 2.62 18.05
N ASP A 181 -1.61 3.56 18.93
CA ASP A 181 -2.54 4.62 19.34
C ASP A 181 -2.84 5.58 18.19
N THR A 182 -1.82 5.91 17.40
CA THR A 182 -1.98 6.76 16.21
C THR A 182 -2.88 6.09 15.17
N TRP A 183 -2.70 4.78 14.94
CA TRP A 183 -3.54 4.03 14.02
C TRP A 183 -4.97 3.91 14.52
N ARG A 184 -5.17 3.72 15.83
CA ARG A 184 -6.49 3.64 16.44
C ARG A 184 -7.27 4.92 16.22
N SER A 185 -6.69 6.08 16.55
CA SER A 185 -7.34 7.37 16.31
C SER A 185 -7.66 7.60 14.83
N ARG A 186 -6.73 7.25 13.93
CA ARG A 186 -6.93 7.38 12.47
C ARG A 186 -8.05 6.48 11.94
N TRP A 187 -8.17 5.27 12.46
CA TRP A 187 -9.25 4.35 12.10
C TRP A 187 -10.60 4.81 12.65
N GLU A 188 -10.64 5.26 13.91
CA GLU A 188 -11.85 5.78 14.57
C GLU A 188 -12.44 6.98 13.82
N LEU A 189 -11.59 7.93 13.43
CA LEU A 189 -11.99 9.11 12.66
C LEU A 189 -12.27 8.81 11.17
N GLY A 190 -11.75 7.70 10.66
CA GLY A 190 -11.86 7.30 9.26
C GLY A 190 -12.91 6.22 9.03
N ALA A 191 -12.44 4.99 8.82
CA ALA A 191 -13.27 3.87 8.40
C ALA A 191 -14.36 3.51 9.42
N LYS A 192 -14.07 3.62 10.73
CA LYS A 192 -15.08 3.39 11.77
C LYS A 192 -16.19 4.45 11.70
N ALA A 193 -15.83 5.74 11.68
CA ALA A 193 -16.81 6.81 11.55
C ALA A 193 -17.64 6.70 10.27
N ALA A 194 -17.07 6.19 9.16
CA ALA A 194 -17.82 5.91 7.93
C ALA A 194 -18.86 4.79 8.11
N ALA A 195 -18.50 3.72 8.82
CA ALA A 195 -19.43 2.64 9.16
C ALA A 195 -20.53 3.13 10.12
N ASP A 196 -20.16 3.86 11.18
CA ASP A 196 -21.11 4.43 12.15
C ASP A 196 -22.12 5.37 11.48
N ARG A 197 -21.67 6.23 10.55
CA ARG A 197 -22.58 7.08 9.74
C ARG A 197 -23.56 6.26 8.92
N THR A 198 -23.14 5.12 8.38
CA THR A 198 -24.04 4.23 7.62
C THR A 198 -25.11 3.66 8.55
N ASP A 199 -24.74 3.25 9.76
CA ASP A 199 -25.69 2.77 10.76
C ASP A 199 -26.73 3.85 11.12
N GLU A 200 -26.30 5.09 11.36
CA GLU A 200 -27.20 6.22 11.61
C GLU A 200 -28.19 6.46 10.44
N GLN A 201 -27.71 6.36 9.20
CA GLN A 201 -28.52 6.51 7.99
C GLN A 201 -29.54 5.37 7.86
N LEU A 202 -29.15 4.12 8.15
CA LEU A 202 -30.07 2.98 8.18
C LEU A 202 -31.21 3.20 9.19
N HIS A 203 -30.88 3.70 10.39
CA HIS A 203 -31.87 4.05 11.40
C HIS A 203 -32.82 5.18 10.94
N ALA A 204 -32.31 6.18 10.20
CA ALA A 204 -33.15 7.25 9.65
C ALA A 204 -34.11 6.71 8.57
N ILE A 205 -33.62 5.87 7.65
CA ILE A 205 -34.45 5.24 6.62
C ILE A 205 -35.54 4.35 7.24
N ALA A 206 -35.22 3.59 8.29
CA ALA A 206 -36.21 2.76 9.00
C ALA A 206 -37.36 3.58 9.61
N ARG A 207 -37.13 4.87 9.90
CA ARG A 207 -38.14 5.82 10.40
C ARG A 207 -38.79 6.68 9.29
N ALA A 208 -38.51 6.39 8.01
CA ALA A 208 -38.88 7.22 6.87
C ALA A 208 -38.40 8.69 6.99
N ASP A 209 -37.27 8.91 7.68
CA ASP A 209 -36.65 10.21 7.85
C ASP A 209 -35.61 10.49 6.75
N ALA A 210 -35.98 11.40 5.84
CA ALA A 210 -35.14 11.83 4.72
C ALA A 210 -34.15 12.95 5.05
N SER A 211 -33.96 13.32 6.33
CA SER A 211 -33.15 14.48 6.72
C SER A 211 -31.70 14.40 6.22
N HIS A 212 -31.04 13.25 6.33
CA HIS A 212 -29.68 13.06 5.82
C HIS A 212 -29.60 13.11 4.29
N LEU A 213 -30.64 12.66 3.57
CA LEU A 213 -30.69 12.71 2.10
C LEU A 213 -30.72 14.16 1.58
N ARG A 214 -31.34 15.08 2.32
CA ARG A 214 -31.35 16.51 1.97
C ARG A 214 -29.99 17.19 2.14
N GLN A 215 -29.02 16.53 2.77
CA GLN A 215 -27.64 17.00 2.93
C GLN A 215 -26.71 16.50 1.80
N ALA A 216 -27.23 15.80 0.80
CA ALA A 216 -26.42 15.25 -0.29
C ALA A 216 -25.62 16.34 -1.03
N SER A 217 -24.38 15.99 -1.39
CA SER A 217 -23.41 16.89 -2.02
C SER A 217 -22.56 16.15 -3.05
N VAL A 218 -21.99 16.88 -4.01
CA VAL A 218 -21.09 16.35 -5.04
C VAL A 218 -19.69 16.91 -4.82
N HIS A 219 -18.70 16.03 -4.81
CA HIS A 219 -17.29 16.36 -4.62
C HIS A 219 -16.47 15.79 -5.77
N HIS A 220 -15.46 16.53 -6.21
CA HIS A 220 -14.56 16.12 -7.29
C HIS A 220 -13.12 16.51 -6.96
N HIS A 221 -12.18 15.81 -7.58
CA HIS A 221 -10.75 16.11 -7.50
C HIS A 221 -10.20 16.18 -8.92
N SER A 222 -9.28 17.12 -9.18
CA SER A 222 -8.52 17.12 -10.43
C SER A 222 -7.63 15.87 -10.50
N PRO A 223 -7.31 15.37 -11.71
CA PRO A 223 -6.30 14.33 -11.89
C PRO A 223 -4.96 14.74 -11.24
N PRO A 224 -4.14 13.78 -10.78
CA PRO A 224 -2.82 14.05 -10.23
C PRO A 224 -1.94 14.77 -11.25
N GLY A 225 -1.09 15.66 -10.76
CA GLY A 225 -0.13 16.39 -11.59
C GLY A 225 0.90 15.49 -12.27
N THR A 226 1.75 16.12 -13.08
CA THR A 226 2.87 15.48 -13.77
C THR A 226 3.97 15.03 -12.81
N GLU A 227 4.21 15.81 -11.75
CA GLU A 227 5.07 15.40 -10.63
C GLU A 227 4.34 14.40 -9.75
N ARG A 228 5.02 13.30 -9.43
CA ARG A 228 4.47 12.14 -8.71
C ARG A 228 5.36 11.78 -7.53
N ASN A 229 4.79 11.22 -6.48
CA ASN A 229 5.57 10.74 -5.34
C ASN A 229 6.29 9.43 -5.68
N LEU A 230 7.48 9.20 -5.11
CA LEU A 230 8.22 7.95 -5.22
C LEU A 230 7.75 6.97 -4.14
N GLY A 231 6.98 5.96 -4.53
CA GLY A 231 6.40 4.94 -3.65
C GLY A 231 7.22 3.65 -3.57
N CYS A 232 6.63 2.61 -2.97
CA CYS A 232 7.24 1.28 -2.98
C CYS A 232 7.10 0.60 -4.35
N CYS A 233 5.88 0.57 -4.90
CA CYS A 233 5.60 -0.09 -6.16
C CYS A 233 6.05 0.69 -7.41
N GLY A 234 6.17 2.02 -7.31
CA GLY A 234 6.32 2.89 -8.46
C GLY A 234 6.03 4.35 -8.13
N THR A 235 5.63 5.13 -9.14
CA THR A 235 5.30 6.55 -8.97
C THR A 235 3.82 6.77 -8.71
N LEU A 236 3.51 7.56 -7.68
CA LEU A 236 2.18 7.69 -7.11
C LEU A 236 1.56 9.06 -7.44
N GLY A 237 0.36 9.02 -7.99
CA GLY A 237 -0.56 10.14 -8.11
C GLY A 237 -1.70 9.93 -7.14
N THR A 238 -1.58 10.50 -5.95
CA THR A 238 -2.48 10.23 -4.83
C THR A 238 -3.73 11.11 -4.89
N TYR A 239 -4.90 10.52 -4.69
CA TYR A 239 -6.14 11.24 -4.45
C TYR A 239 -6.39 11.25 -2.93
N VAL A 240 -5.55 12.00 -2.21
CA VAL A 240 -5.69 12.13 -0.76
C VAL A 240 -6.89 13.04 -0.50
N THR A 241 -7.87 12.53 0.25
CA THR A 241 -8.82 13.42 0.93
C THR A 241 -8.13 13.90 2.21
N PRO A 242 -8.10 15.22 2.50
CA PRO A 242 -7.53 15.72 3.76
C PRO A 242 -8.13 14.95 4.94
N ARG A 243 -7.25 14.54 5.86
CA ARG A 243 -7.63 14.01 7.18
C ARG A 243 -7.53 15.13 8.20
#